data_AF-A0A1W9MD55-F1
#
_entry.id   AF-A0A1W9MD55-F1
#
_cell.length_a   1.000
_cell.length_b   1.000
_cell.length_c   1.000
_cell.angle_alpha   90.00
_cell.angle_beta   90.00
_cell.angle_gamma   90.00
#
_symmetry.space_group_name_H-M   'P 1'
#
loop_
_entity.id
_entity.type
_entity.pdbx_description
1 polymer ?
#
loop_
_entity_poly.entity_id
_entity_poly.type
_entity_poly.pdbx_seq_one_letter_code
_entity_poly.pdbx_strand_id
1 'polypeptide(L)'
;MKSISSDGKVNSAIVIDSAGNGVSTLRSIVESGRYFITILDENQIKDVRKFKNIRKPEEYKYGNAKLTECVVEIKDSKEKNYIFECRGVIIDWKKGNKTVAVTTIPKKIINESLVVKSYFDRWPCQELQFKSMKSGASIYRIVGYGKKEIVDEKMQDKRKKLEKSIEAIRFELKEVIDDLEKCKLKRDQLCDNERKLKEQTTIKEGKRVGDADILLALEECNRKIKSIDREINNIKKPHKEEFEKLKKWEKESSRIQGKEHVYVADVELDQLMTCFRMSFANLYSFFLSQCLNNEKMEIQTLIQSFFMLSGTITETETERIIKLTRNEKEPEMMEKLSIGLNVLNSWNINSVSKKKYIFCFNGNR
;
A
#
# COMPACT_ATOMS: atom_id res chain seq x y z
N MET A 1 0.17 16.01 -8.89
CA MET A 1 -0.86 16.87 -9.51
C MET A 1 -0.24 18.18 -9.96
N LYS A 2 -0.54 18.62 -11.19
CA LYS A 2 -0.29 20.00 -11.64
C LYS A 2 -1.67 20.66 -11.76
N SER A 3 -1.97 21.66 -10.95
CA SER A 3 -3.11 22.55 -11.20
C SER A 3 -2.56 23.91 -11.64
N ILE A 4 -3.10 24.43 -12.74
CA ILE A 4 -2.72 25.73 -13.28
C ILE A 4 -3.58 26.75 -12.54
N SER A 5 -2.98 27.69 -11.80
CA SER A 5 -3.74 28.83 -11.27
C SER A 5 -4.16 29.75 -12.43
N SER A 6 -5.16 30.60 -12.19
CA SER A 6 -5.62 31.66 -13.11
C SER A 6 -4.50 32.58 -13.62
N ASP A 7 -3.31 32.52 -13.02
CA ASP A 7 -2.18 33.41 -13.23
C ASP A 7 -1.00 32.69 -13.93
N GLY A 8 -1.22 31.46 -14.44
CA GLY A 8 -0.22 30.69 -15.18
C GLY A 8 0.86 30.00 -14.32
N LYS A 9 0.78 30.10 -12.98
CA LYS A 9 1.68 29.38 -12.08
C LYS A 9 1.24 27.92 -11.91
N VAL A 10 2.17 26.99 -12.15
CA VAL A 10 1.96 25.57 -11.90
C VAL A 10 2.08 25.32 -10.39
N ASN A 11 0.96 25.01 -9.76
CA ASN A 11 0.97 24.56 -8.37
C ASN A 11 1.39 23.09 -8.32
N SER A 12 2.49 22.81 -7.64
CA SER A 12 2.97 21.45 -7.38
C SER A 12 2.82 21.10 -5.90
N ALA A 13 2.28 19.92 -5.61
CA ALA A 13 2.23 19.36 -4.28
C ALA A 13 3.14 18.13 -4.18
N ILE A 14 3.94 18.07 -3.11
CA ILE A 14 4.74 16.91 -2.77
C ILE A 14 3.87 15.94 -1.95
N VAL A 15 3.75 14.70 -2.41
CA VAL A 15 3.06 13.65 -1.63
C VAL A 15 4.14 12.78 -1.00
N ILE A 16 4.22 12.79 0.34
CA ILE A 16 5.20 12.04 1.10
C ILE A 16 4.52 11.03 2.00
N ASP A 17 5.22 9.94 2.31
CA ASP A 17 4.73 8.93 3.24
C ASP A 17 4.78 9.41 4.70
N SER A 18 4.10 8.70 5.60
CA SER A 18 3.98 9.12 7.01
C SER A 18 5.34 9.24 7.71
N ALA A 19 6.35 8.47 7.30
CA ALA A 19 7.71 8.58 7.81
C ALA A 19 8.35 9.99 7.63
N GLY A 20 7.87 10.78 6.66
CA GLY A 20 8.39 12.11 6.34
C GLY A 20 7.64 13.27 7.02
N ASN A 21 6.68 13.01 7.91
CA ASN A 21 5.73 14.02 8.40
C ASN A 21 6.23 14.90 9.57
N GLY A 22 7.54 14.92 9.84
CA GLY A 22 8.13 15.74 10.90
C GLY A 22 7.94 17.25 10.65
N VAL A 23 7.64 18.02 11.69
CA VAL A 23 7.33 19.47 11.58
C VAL A 23 8.43 20.24 10.86
N SER A 24 9.70 19.99 11.18
CA SER A 24 10.84 20.62 10.48
C SER A 24 10.84 20.36 8.96
N THR A 25 10.48 19.15 8.53
CA THR A 25 10.35 18.79 7.11
C THR A 25 9.17 19.52 6.47
N LEU A 26 8.01 19.52 7.13
CA LEU A 26 6.80 20.20 6.63
C LEU A 26 7.03 21.71 6.48
N ARG A 27 7.69 22.34 7.45
CA ARG A 27 8.09 23.76 7.40
C ARG A 27 8.99 24.05 6.20
N SER A 28 10.05 23.25 6.02
CA SER A 28 10.99 23.41 4.90
C SER A 28 10.29 23.30 3.54
N ILE A 29 9.30 22.40 3.40
CA ILE A 29 8.52 22.28 2.16
C ILE A 29 7.70 23.56 1.90
N VAL A 30 7.04 24.09 2.93
CA VAL A 30 6.24 25.31 2.84
C VAL A 30 7.13 26.53 2.52
N GLU A 31 8.28 26.65 3.18
CA GLU A 31 9.28 27.70 2.93
C GLU A 31 9.80 27.65 1.48
N SER A 32 9.87 26.46 0.87
CA SER A 32 10.21 26.31 -0.55
C SER A 32 9.11 26.76 -1.53
N GLY A 33 7.98 27.25 -1.03
CA GLY A 33 6.83 27.68 -1.82
C GLY A 33 6.01 26.51 -2.39
N ARG A 34 6.17 25.29 -1.86
CA ARG A 34 5.46 24.10 -2.32
C ARG A 34 4.39 23.66 -1.34
N TYR A 35 3.36 23.01 -1.88
CA TYR A 35 2.36 22.34 -1.07
C TYR A 35 2.80 20.91 -0.73
N PHE A 36 2.19 20.32 0.30
CA PHE A 36 2.35 18.90 0.60
C PHE A 36 1.04 18.18 0.86
N ILE A 37 1.07 16.85 0.75
CA ILE A 37 0.07 15.94 1.31
C ILE A 37 0.84 14.81 2.01
N THR A 38 0.48 14.52 3.26
CA THR A 38 0.99 13.36 4.00
C THR A 38 -0.07 12.82 4.95
N ILE A 39 0.19 11.67 5.56
CA ILE A 39 -0.63 11.11 6.63
C ILE A 39 0.10 11.23 7.98
N LEU A 40 -0.67 11.39 9.05
CA LEU A 40 -0.22 11.31 10.44
C LEU A 40 -0.24 9.87 10.93
N ASP A 41 0.80 9.51 11.68
CA ASP A 41 0.89 8.20 12.33
C ASP A 41 -0.11 8.08 13.49
N GLU A 42 -0.42 6.84 13.88
CA GLU A 42 -1.33 6.54 15.01
C GLU A 42 -0.94 7.29 16.29
N ASN A 43 0.36 7.43 16.57
CA ASN A 43 0.83 8.12 17.77
C ASN A 43 0.58 9.63 17.72
N GLN A 44 0.50 10.21 16.51
CA GLN A 44 0.26 11.65 16.33
C GLN A 44 -1.23 12.00 16.42
N ILE A 45 -2.13 11.06 16.10
CA ILE A 45 -3.59 11.28 16.09
C ILE A 45 -4.29 10.99 17.43
N LYS A 46 -3.60 10.38 18.40
CA LYS A 46 -4.17 10.02 19.72
C LYS A 46 -4.67 11.20 20.54
N ASP A 47 -4.03 12.36 20.40
CA ASP A 47 -4.39 13.55 21.15
C ASP A 47 -5.43 14.39 20.40
N VAL A 48 -6.68 14.30 20.83
CA VAL A 48 -7.83 15.01 20.26
C VAL A 48 -7.70 16.54 20.34
N ARG A 49 -6.84 17.06 21.22
CA ARG A 49 -6.62 18.50 21.44
C ARG A 49 -5.93 19.18 20.26
N LYS A 50 -5.41 18.40 19.31
CA LYS A 50 -4.73 18.90 18.10
C LYS A 50 -5.72 19.32 17.01
N PHE A 51 -6.97 18.88 17.07
CA PHE A 51 -7.96 19.11 16.04
C PHE A 51 -8.90 20.26 16.43
N LYS A 52 -9.06 21.22 15.52
CA LYS A 52 -10.03 22.34 15.62
C LYS A 52 -10.73 22.59 14.30
N ASN A 53 -11.75 23.44 14.29
CA ASN A 53 -12.58 23.74 13.12
C ASN A 53 -13.12 22.46 12.44
N ILE A 54 -13.57 21.50 13.25
CA ILE A 54 -14.05 20.19 12.78
C ILE A 54 -15.39 20.38 12.07
N ARG A 55 -15.46 20.00 10.80
CA ARG A 55 -16.67 20.11 9.97
C ARG A 55 -17.57 18.89 10.11
N LYS A 56 -18.72 18.93 9.43
CA LYS A 56 -19.59 17.76 9.33
C LYS A 56 -18.92 16.68 8.45
N PRO A 57 -19.08 15.39 8.79
CA PRO A 57 -18.58 14.31 7.96
C PRO A 57 -19.29 14.25 6.59
N GLU A 58 -18.53 13.98 5.54
CA GLU A 58 -19.01 13.75 4.17
C GLU A 58 -18.58 12.37 3.67
N GLU A 59 -19.35 11.77 2.75
CA GLU A 59 -18.98 10.47 2.16
C GLU A 59 -17.79 10.60 1.22
N TYR A 60 -16.84 9.66 1.31
CA TYR A 60 -15.67 9.64 0.44
C TYR A 60 -16.06 9.26 -0.99
N LYS A 61 -15.81 10.16 -1.96
CA LYS A 61 -16.21 9.96 -3.37
C LYS A 61 -15.55 8.76 -4.07
N TYR A 62 -14.40 8.31 -3.58
CA TYR A 62 -13.58 7.29 -4.25
C TYR A 62 -13.38 6.03 -3.41
N GLY A 63 -14.19 5.82 -2.38
CA GLY A 63 -14.06 4.65 -1.52
C GLY A 63 -15.04 4.60 -0.36
N ASN A 64 -14.88 3.57 0.47
CA ASN A 64 -15.79 3.28 1.58
C ASN A 64 -15.28 3.89 2.90
N ALA A 65 -15.39 5.21 3.04
CA ALA A 65 -15.00 5.94 4.25
C ALA A 65 -15.84 7.22 4.42
N LYS A 66 -15.86 7.76 5.64
CA LYS A 66 -16.36 9.12 5.90
C LYS A 66 -15.18 10.06 6.11
N LEU A 67 -15.25 11.24 5.52
CA LEU A 67 -14.21 12.26 5.59
C LEU A 67 -14.70 13.44 6.43
N THR A 68 -13.88 13.85 7.40
CA THR A 68 -14.16 15.02 8.23
C THR A 68 -13.02 16.01 8.10
N GLU A 69 -13.30 17.18 7.52
CA GLU A 69 -12.33 18.24 7.38
C GLU A 69 -12.10 18.99 8.70
N CYS A 70 -10.86 19.34 8.99
CA CYS A 70 -10.46 20.05 10.20
C CYS A 70 -9.17 20.85 9.99
N VAL A 71 -8.74 21.54 11.04
CA VAL A 71 -7.41 22.14 11.18
C VAL A 71 -6.64 21.36 12.24
N VAL A 72 -5.37 21.07 11.96
CA VAL A 72 -4.48 20.30 12.85
C VAL A 72 -3.35 21.18 13.34
N GLU A 73 -3.16 21.20 14.66
CA GLU A 73 -2.04 21.83 15.35
C GLU A 73 -0.99 20.77 15.75
N ILE A 74 0.21 20.85 15.17
CA ILE A 74 1.32 19.92 15.43
C ILE A 74 2.45 20.69 16.12
N LYS A 75 2.95 20.16 17.24
CA LYS A 75 4.09 20.76 17.95
C LYS A 75 5.40 20.29 17.35
N ASP A 76 6.37 21.20 17.22
CA ASP A 76 7.72 20.84 16.83
C ASP A 76 8.44 20.15 18.00
N SER A 77 9.14 19.05 17.72
CA SER A 77 9.96 18.35 18.71
C SER A 77 11.32 19.00 18.92
N LYS A 78 11.81 19.76 17.93
CA LYS A 78 13.10 20.47 17.98
C LYS A 78 12.95 21.87 18.57
N GLU A 79 11.82 22.52 18.34
CA GLU A 79 11.55 23.88 18.82
C GLU A 79 10.42 23.90 19.85
N LYS A 80 10.78 24.14 21.11
CA LYS A 80 9.82 24.11 22.22
C LYS A 80 8.73 25.16 22.02
N ASN A 81 7.47 24.73 22.13
CA ASN A 81 6.26 25.55 21.99
C ASN A 81 5.94 26.04 20.57
N TYR A 82 6.71 25.68 19.55
CA TYR A 82 6.34 25.98 18.17
C TYR A 82 5.13 25.14 17.74
N ILE A 83 4.09 25.79 17.22
CA ILE A 83 2.87 25.16 16.72
C ILE A 83 2.79 25.35 15.21
N PHE A 84 2.88 24.25 14.47
CA PHE A 84 2.61 24.22 13.05
C PHE A 84 1.13 23.92 12.80
N GLU A 85 0.46 24.84 12.12
CA GLU A 85 -0.95 24.71 11.76
C GLU A 85 -1.11 24.32 10.29
N CYS A 86 -1.92 23.31 10.02
CA CYS A 86 -2.23 22.91 8.65
C CYS A 86 -3.65 22.33 8.52
N ARG A 87 -4.12 22.19 7.29
CA ARG A 87 -5.42 21.58 7.00
C ARG A 87 -5.33 20.07 7.20
N GLY A 88 -6.34 19.49 7.83
CA GLY A 88 -6.47 18.05 8.06
C GLY A 88 -7.76 17.48 7.47
N VAL A 89 -7.70 16.21 7.11
CA VAL A 89 -8.84 15.38 6.72
C VAL A 89 -8.77 14.11 7.54
N ILE A 90 -9.69 13.97 8.49
CA ILE A 90 -9.90 12.75 9.25
C ILE A 90 -10.64 11.76 8.35
N ILE A 91 -10.12 10.55 8.25
CA ILE A 91 -10.64 9.46 7.43
C ILE A 91 -11.13 8.38 8.38
N ASP A 92 -12.44 8.24 8.48
CA ASP A 92 -13.11 7.19 9.24
C ASP A 92 -13.43 6.03 8.29
N TRP A 93 -12.58 5.00 8.30
CA TRP A 93 -12.77 3.81 7.47
C TRP A 93 -13.90 2.95 8.02
N LYS A 94 -14.73 2.35 7.15
CA LYS A 94 -15.82 1.46 7.59
C LYS A 94 -15.37 0.27 8.45
N LYS A 95 -14.10 -0.13 8.37
CA LYS A 95 -13.50 -1.20 9.19
C LYS A 95 -13.03 -0.74 10.59
N GLY A 96 -13.33 0.50 11.00
CA GLY A 96 -13.05 1.01 12.34
C GLY A 96 -11.68 1.70 12.51
N ASN A 97 -10.80 1.63 11.51
CA ASN A 97 -9.54 2.36 11.54
C ASN A 97 -9.79 3.86 11.29
N LYS A 98 -9.06 4.71 12.02
CA LYS A 98 -9.02 6.16 11.80
C LYS A 98 -7.64 6.56 11.30
N THR A 99 -7.60 7.38 10.26
CA THR A 99 -6.36 7.95 9.73
C THR A 99 -6.55 9.44 9.52
N VAL A 100 -5.47 10.23 9.52
CA VAL A 100 -5.58 11.68 9.27
C VAL A 100 -4.59 12.06 8.18
N ALA A 101 -5.09 12.56 7.06
CA ALA A 101 -4.27 13.21 6.05
C ALA A 101 -4.11 14.70 6.40
N VAL A 102 -2.92 15.25 6.24
CA VAL A 102 -2.63 16.67 6.43
C VAL A 102 -2.05 17.27 5.17
N THR A 103 -2.38 18.54 4.92
CA THR A 103 -1.99 19.26 3.71
C THR A 103 -1.93 20.76 3.96
N THR A 104 -1.14 21.45 3.14
CA THR A 104 -1.16 22.92 3.03
C THR A 104 -1.95 23.41 1.82
N ILE A 105 -2.49 22.50 1.00
CA ILE A 105 -3.27 22.88 -0.17
C ILE A 105 -4.63 23.45 0.28
N PRO A 106 -4.96 24.70 -0.11
CA PRO A 106 -6.24 25.31 0.23
C PRO A 106 -7.45 24.53 -0.30
N LYS A 107 -8.56 24.55 0.44
CA LYS A 107 -9.83 23.91 0.01
C LYS A 107 -10.31 24.41 -1.36
N LYS A 108 -10.05 25.68 -1.68
CA LYS A 108 -10.40 26.30 -2.98
C LYS A 108 -9.71 25.60 -4.17
N ILE A 109 -8.56 24.95 -3.95
CA ILE A 109 -7.81 24.25 -4.99
C ILE A 109 -8.20 22.76 -5.03
N ILE A 110 -8.32 22.11 -3.87
CA ILE A 110 -8.59 20.67 -3.78
C ILE A 110 -9.54 20.36 -2.61
N ASN A 111 -10.58 19.58 -2.87
CA ASN A 111 -11.50 19.11 -1.83
C ASN A 111 -10.90 17.96 -1.01
N GLU A 112 -11.52 17.63 0.12
CA GLU A 112 -11.09 16.58 1.04
C GLU A 112 -10.98 15.19 0.36
N SER A 113 -11.94 14.83 -0.50
CA SER A 113 -11.86 13.56 -1.26
C SER A 113 -10.64 13.48 -2.17
N LEU A 114 -10.29 14.56 -2.86
CA LEU A 114 -9.13 14.60 -3.73
C LEU A 114 -7.80 14.65 -2.96
N VAL A 115 -7.76 15.22 -1.75
CA VAL A 115 -6.58 15.11 -0.87
C VAL A 115 -6.30 13.65 -0.55
N VAL A 116 -7.32 12.91 -0.10
CA VAL A 116 -7.21 11.49 0.25
C VAL A 116 -6.83 10.66 -0.97
N LYS A 117 -7.52 10.86 -2.10
CA LYS A 117 -7.20 10.18 -3.36
C LYS A 117 -5.75 10.43 -3.79
N SER A 118 -5.29 11.68 -3.76
CA SER A 118 -3.92 12.04 -4.13
C SER A 118 -2.87 11.34 -3.28
N TYR A 119 -3.14 11.18 -1.98
CA TYR A 119 -2.24 10.43 -1.10
C TYR A 119 -2.14 8.96 -1.53
N PHE A 120 -3.27 8.29 -1.75
CA PHE A 120 -3.29 6.88 -2.12
C PHE A 120 -2.83 6.62 -3.55
N ASP A 121 -3.02 7.57 -4.47
CA ASP A 121 -2.45 7.54 -5.83
C ASP A 121 -0.91 7.59 -5.81
N ARG A 122 -0.27 7.93 -4.68
CA ARG A 122 1.20 7.76 -4.50
C ARG A 122 1.63 6.31 -4.72
N TRP A 123 0.84 5.35 -4.23
CA TRP A 123 1.19 3.93 -4.25
C TRP A 123 1.50 3.39 -5.67
N PRO A 124 0.61 3.54 -6.68
CA PRO A 124 0.91 3.13 -8.05
C PRO A 124 2.03 3.95 -8.70
N CYS A 125 2.24 5.20 -8.29
CA CYS A 125 3.31 6.04 -8.84
C CYS A 125 4.70 5.78 -8.25
N GLN A 126 4.79 5.14 -7.08
CA GLN A 126 6.07 4.84 -6.41
C GLN A 126 6.26 3.34 -6.22
N GLU A 127 5.44 2.69 -5.39
CA GLU A 127 5.65 1.30 -4.99
C GLU A 127 5.45 0.32 -6.14
N LEU A 128 4.47 0.56 -7.02
CA LEU A 128 4.29 -0.25 -8.22
C LEU A 128 5.48 -0.09 -9.17
N GLN A 129 6.02 1.12 -9.36
CA GLN A 129 7.22 1.34 -10.17
C GLN A 129 8.44 0.64 -9.56
N PHE A 130 8.64 0.75 -8.24
CA PHE A 130 9.70 0.00 -7.54
C PHE A 130 9.51 -1.51 -7.67
N LYS A 131 8.28 -2.03 -7.56
CA LYS A 131 7.96 -3.44 -7.77
C LYS A 131 8.30 -3.89 -9.20
N SER A 132 7.87 -3.12 -10.21
CA SER A 132 8.15 -3.38 -11.62
C SER A 132 9.65 -3.31 -11.93
N MET A 133 10.37 -2.31 -11.42
CA MET A 133 11.82 -2.20 -11.59
C MET A 133 12.57 -3.32 -10.87
N LYS A 134 12.16 -3.70 -9.66
CA LYS A 134 12.70 -4.86 -8.94
C LYS A 134 12.47 -6.17 -9.68
N SER A 135 11.32 -6.34 -10.35
CA SER A 135 11.07 -7.50 -11.21
C SER A 135 11.92 -7.51 -12.48
N GLY A 136 12.17 -6.34 -13.09
CA GLY A 136 13.05 -6.23 -14.27
C GLY A 136 14.52 -6.44 -13.93
N ALA A 137 14.96 -6.02 -12.74
CA ALA A 137 16.33 -6.18 -12.25
C ALA A 137 16.60 -7.52 -11.55
N SER A 138 15.63 -8.46 -11.52
CA SER A 138 15.75 -9.78 -10.87
C SER A 138 16.17 -9.75 -9.39
N ILE A 139 15.92 -8.65 -8.67
CA ILE A 139 16.38 -8.46 -7.27
C ILE A 139 15.54 -9.28 -6.27
N TYR A 140 14.40 -9.84 -6.70
CA TYR A 140 13.56 -10.71 -5.87
C TYR A 140 13.00 -11.86 -6.69
N ARG A 141 13.78 -12.93 -6.85
CA ARG A 141 13.24 -14.21 -7.35
C ARG A 141 12.46 -14.88 -6.21
N ILE A 142 11.19 -14.53 -6.06
CA ILE A 142 10.19 -15.41 -5.44
C ILE A 142 9.10 -15.61 -6.49
N VAL A 143 9.15 -16.78 -7.12
CA VAL A 143 8.20 -17.24 -8.13
C VAL A 143 7.04 -17.88 -7.37
N GLY A 144 5.82 -17.38 -7.55
CA GLY A 144 4.63 -17.95 -6.93
C GLY A 144 3.43 -17.02 -7.07
N TYR A 145 2.69 -17.16 -8.17
CA TYR A 145 1.39 -16.52 -8.37
C TYR A 145 0.28 -17.57 -8.22
N GLY A 146 -0.81 -17.17 -7.57
CA GLY A 146 -1.95 -18.01 -7.18
C GLY A 146 -2.02 -18.12 -5.66
N LYS A 147 -2.94 -17.39 -5.02
CA LYS A 147 -3.12 -17.38 -3.57
C LYS A 147 -4.59 -17.67 -3.27
N LYS A 148 -4.90 -18.83 -2.71
CA LYS A 148 -6.25 -19.19 -2.28
C LYS A 148 -6.47 -18.65 -0.88
N GLU A 149 -7.56 -17.91 -0.71
CA GLU A 149 -7.99 -17.44 0.61
C GLU A 149 -8.59 -18.63 1.38
N ILE A 150 -7.96 -19.00 2.49
CA ILE A 150 -8.42 -20.07 3.37
C ILE A 150 -8.63 -19.47 4.76
N VAL A 151 -9.67 -19.92 5.45
CA VAL A 151 -9.93 -19.52 6.85
C VAL A 151 -8.82 -20.08 7.74
N ASP A 152 -8.23 -19.22 8.56
CA ASP A 152 -7.24 -19.62 9.57
C ASP A 152 -7.94 -19.92 10.90
N GLU A 153 -8.33 -21.20 11.06
CA GLU A 153 -9.00 -21.69 12.27
C GLU A 153 -8.17 -21.43 13.55
N LYS A 154 -6.83 -21.48 13.46
CA LYS A 154 -5.95 -21.19 14.60
C LYS A 154 -6.02 -19.72 15.00
N MET A 155 -6.11 -18.81 14.03
CA MET A 155 -6.29 -17.38 14.30
C MET A 155 -7.68 -17.08 14.85
N GLN A 156 -8.73 -17.78 14.38
CA GLN A 156 -10.07 -17.65 14.95
C GLN A 156 -10.12 -18.09 16.42
N ASP A 157 -9.53 -19.25 16.74
CA ASP A 157 -9.47 -19.73 18.12
C ASP A 157 -8.65 -18.82 19.02
N LYS A 158 -7.52 -18.31 18.51
CA LYS A 158 -6.71 -17.33 19.22
C LYS A 158 -7.50 -16.06 19.51
N ARG A 159 -8.28 -15.58 18.53
CA ARG A 159 -9.16 -14.41 18.69
C ARG A 159 -10.23 -14.66 19.75
N LYS A 160 -10.94 -15.79 19.71
CA LYS A 160 -11.96 -16.16 20.72
C LYS A 160 -11.39 -16.23 22.13
N LYS A 161 -10.22 -16.86 22.30
CA LYS A 161 -9.54 -16.92 23.61
C LYS A 161 -9.20 -15.53 24.12
N LEU A 162 -8.69 -14.68 23.23
CA LEU A 162 -8.26 -13.34 23.56
C LEU A 162 -9.44 -12.41 23.87
N GLU A 163 -10.56 -12.53 23.16
CA GLU A 163 -11.82 -11.84 23.47
C GLU A 163 -12.34 -12.22 24.87
N LYS A 164 -12.37 -13.52 25.22
CA LYS A 164 -12.74 -13.98 26.57
C LYS A 164 -11.82 -13.42 27.66
N SER A 165 -10.52 -13.41 27.42
CA SER A 165 -9.56 -12.86 28.38
C SER A 165 -9.72 -11.35 28.58
N ILE A 166 -9.99 -10.60 27.50
CA ILE A 166 -10.29 -9.16 27.59
C ILE A 166 -11.58 -8.93 28.39
N GLU A 167 -12.62 -9.72 28.14
CA GLU A 167 -13.90 -9.59 28.84
C GLU A 167 -13.75 -9.85 30.35
N ALA A 168 -13.01 -10.89 30.74
CA ALA A 168 -12.74 -11.20 32.15
C ALA A 168 -12.01 -10.06 32.88
N ILE A 169 -10.91 -9.54 32.33
CA ILE A 169 -10.19 -8.42 32.98
C ILE A 169 -11.04 -7.13 33.00
N ARG A 170 -11.86 -6.89 31.97
CA ARG A 170 -12.77 -5.73 31.98
C ARG A 170 -13.84 -5.86 33.06
N PHE A 171 -14.30 -7.08 33.35
CA PHE A 171 -15.22 -7.34 34.44
C PHE A 171 -14.56 -7.11 35.80
N GLU A 172 -13.32 -7.60 36.00
CA GLU A 172 -12.54 -7.36 37.22
C GLU A 172 -12.27 -5.87 37.47
N LEU A 173 -11.99 -5.12 36.40
CA LEU A 173 -11.71 -3.68 36.48
C LEU A 173 -12.96 -2.81 36.32
N LYS A 174 -14.17 -3.36 36.37
CA LYS A 174 -15.40 -2.64 36.00
C LYS A 174 -15.57 -1.32 36.75
N GLU A 175 -15.47 -1.32 38.08
CA GLU A 175 -15.64 -0.11 38.88
C GLU A 175 -14.57 0.95 38.56
N VAL A 176 -13.32 0.50 38.39
CA VAL A 176 -12.19 1.35 38.03
C VAL A 176 -12.36 1.93 36.61
N ILE A 177 -12.88 1.14 35.67
CA ILE A 177 -13.21 1.58 34.32
C ILE A 177 -14.33 2.61 34.34
N ASP A 178 -15.39 2.38 35.12
CA ASP A 178 -16.51 3.32 35.27
C ASP A 178 -16.06 4.67 35.83
N ASP A 179 -15.18 4.67 36.84
CA ASP A 179 -14.61 5.91 37.38
C ASP A 179 -13.67 6.60 36.40
N LEU A 180 -12.88 5.83 35.65
CA LEU A 180 -12.08 6.38 34.55
C LEU A 180 -12.93 6.96 33.43
N GLU A 181 -14.10 6.39 33.14
CA GLU A 181 -15.04 6.92 32.15
C GLU A 181 -15.63 8.25 32.61
N LYS A 182 -16.00 8.39 33.88
CA LYS A 182 -16.43 9.69 34.45
C LYS A 182 -15.33 10.75 34.32
N CYS A 183 -14.08 10.41 34.66
CA CYS A 183 -12.95 11.33 34.50
C CYS A 183 -12.69 11.68 33.03
N LYS A 184 -12.78 10.70 32.11
CA LYS A 184 -12.65 10.94 30.66
C LYS A 184 -13.75 11.85 30.15
N LEU A 185 -15.00 11.68 30.57
CA LEU A 185 -16.12 12.53 30.18
C LEU A 185 -15.87 14.00 30.60
N LYS A 186 -15.44 14.23 31.84
CA LYS A 186 -15.06 15.56 32.33
C LYS A 186 -13.89 16.14 31.53
N ARG A 187 -12.89 15.31 31.22
CA ARG A 187 -11.73 15.69 30.40
C ARG A 187 -12.15 16.09 28.99
N ASP A 188 -13.08 15.36 28.37
CA ASP A 188 -13.54 15.61 27.01
C ASP A 188 -14.33 16.92 26.92
N GLN A 189 -15.19 17.19 27.91
CA GLN A 189 -15.86 18.50 28.05
C GLN A 189 -14.87 19.66 28.14
N LEU A 190 -13.78 19.51 28.90
CA LEU A 190 -12.72 20.52 28.96
C LEU A 190 -11.93 20.63 27.64
N CYS A 191 -11.70 19.51 26.94
CA CYS A 191 -11.05 19.52 25.62
C CYS A 191 -11.91 20.26 24.59
N ASP A 192 -13.23 20.10 24.64
CA ASP A 192 -14.16 20.83 23.77
C ASP A 192 -14.17 22.33 24.07
N ASN A 193 -14.12 22.72 25.35
CA ASN A 193 -13.96 24.12 25.75
C ASN A 193 -12.60 24.69 25.29
N GLU A 194 -11.51 23.95 25.47
CA GLU A 194 -10.20 24.33 24.95
C GLU A 194 -10.22 24.50 23.43
N ARG A 195 -10.90 23.61 22.70
CA ARG A 195 -11.05 23.71 21.24
C ARG A 195 -11.74 25.01 20.85
N LYS A 196 -12.88 25.34 21.46
CA LYS A 196 -13.61 26.59 21.19
C LYS A 196 -12.74 27.83 21.43
N LEU A 197 -11.98 27.85 22.53
CA LEU A 197 -11.05 28.94 22.83
C LEU A 197 -9.92 29.02 21.78
N LYS A 198 -9.38 27.88 21.34
CA LYS A 198 -8.33 27.85 20.30
C LYS A 198 -8.82 28.40 18.95
N GLU A 199 -10.08 28.18 18.61
CA GLU A 199 -10.70 28.67 17.37
C GLU A 199 -10.85 30.20 17.34
N GLN A 200 -10.87 30.84 18.52
CA GLN A 200 -10.88 32.30 18.66
C GLN A 200 -9.46 32.92 18.61
N THR A 201 -8.42 32.09 18.56
CA THR A 201 -7.02 32.54 18.49
C THR A 201 -6.40 32.26 17.13
N THR A 202 -5.31 32.94 16.83
CA THR A 202 -4.53 32.72 15.60
C THR A 202 -3.12 32.24 15.95
N ILE A 203 -2.46 31.61 14.99
CA ILE A 203 -1.05 31.21 15.11
C ILE A 203 -0.23 32.08 14.16
N LYS A 204 0.72 32.84 14.71
CA LYS A 204 1.68 33.66 13.95
C LYS A 204 3.09 33.20 14.31
N GLU A 205 3.89 32.89 13.29
CA GLU A 205 5.28 32.43 13.45
C GLU A 205 5.44 31.31 14.50
N GLY A 206 4.50 30.37 14.49
CA GLY A 206 4.49 29.22 15.41
C GLY A 206 4.03 29.52 16.85
N LYS A 207 3.67 30.76 17.17
CA LYS A 207 3.15 31.15 18.49
C LYS A 207 1.67 31.49 18.42
N ARG A 208 0.93 31.16 19.48
CA ARG A 208 -0.49 31.51 19.60
C ARG A 208 -0.63 32.97 20.01
N VAL A 209 -1.47 33.70 19.29
CA VAL A 209 -1.78 35.12 19.51
C VAL A 209 -3.30 35.29 19.57
N GLY A 210 -3.79 36.05 20.54
CA GLY A 210 -5.21 36.31 20.78
C GLY A 210 -5.39 37.30 21.93
N ASP A 211 -6.65 37.51 22.31
CA ASP A 211 -7.00 38.32 23.48
C ASP A 211 -6.37 37.75 24.76
N ALA A 212 -5.92 38.63 25.66
CA ALA A 212 -5.33 38.26 26.93
C ALA A 212 -6.29 37.40 27.78
N ASP A 213 -7.58 37.73 27.78
CA ASP A 213 -8.60 36.99 28.53
C ASP A 213 -8.76 35.55 27.98
N ILE A 214 -8.72 35.39 26.66
CA ILE A 214 -8.80 34.07 26.00
C ILE A 214 -7.54 33.26 26.28
N LEU A 215 -6.36 33.89 26.27
CA LEU A 215 -5.09 33.22 26.57
C LEU A 215 -5.04 32.75 28.04
N LEU A 216 -5.51 33.57 28.98
CA LEU A 216 -5.65 33.19 30.39
C LEU A 216 -6.64 32.02 30.56
N ALA A 217 -7.79 32.08 29.88
CA ALA A 217 -8.77 30.98 29.90
C ALA A 217 -8.18 29.68 29.33
N LEU A 218 -7.39 29.74 28.26
CA LEU A 218 -6.68 28.57 27.70
C LEU A 218 -5.68 27.97 28.69
N GLU A 219 -4.94 28.80 29.41
CA GLU A 219 -4.04 28.32 30.45
C GLU A 219 -4.78 27.64 31.60
N GLU A 220 -5.89 28.24 32.06
CA GLU A 220 -6.72 27.67 33.11
C GLU A 220 -7.31 26.32 32.68
N CYS A 221 -7.87 26.24 31.48
CA CYS A 221 -8.34 24.98 30.89
C CYS A 221 -7.23 23.93 30.85
N ASN A 222 -6.00 24.30 30.44
CA ASN A 222 -4.87 23.38 30.41
C ASN A 222 -4.46 22.90 31.81
N ARG A 223 -4.55 23.76 32.84
CA ARG A 223 -4.31 23.36 34.24
C ARG A 223 -5.36 22.36 34.73
N LYS A 224 -6.65 22.61 34.43
CA LYS A 224 -7.75 21.70 34.76
C LYS A 224 -7.60 20.34 34.06
N ILE A 225 -7.28 20.32 32.77
CA ILE A 225 -7.02 19.09 32.01
C ILE A 225 -5.85 18.31 32.65
N LYS A 226 -4.73 18.97 32.97
CA LYS A 226 -3.59 18.34 33.65
C LYS A 226 -3.97 17.76 35.02
N SER A 227 -4.86 18.41 35.75
CA SER A 227 -5.35 17.90 37.04
C SER A 227 -6.13 16.60 36.86
N ILE A 228 -7.03 16.55 35.88
CA ILE A 228 -7.80 15.33 35.56
C ILE A 228 -6.87 14.23 35.02
N ASP A 229 -5.88 14.56 34.19
CA ASP A 229 -4.90 13.59 33.72
C ASP A 229 -4.11 12.96 34.89
N ARG A 230 -3.81 13.74 35.95
CA ARG A 230 -3.19 13.22 37.19
C ARG A 230 -4.15 12.33 37.97
N GLU A 231 -5.41 12.73 38.10
CA GLU A 231 -6.46 11.93 38.74
C GLU A 231 -6.63 10.56 38.05
N ILE A 232 -6.74 10.57 36.71
CA ILE A 232 -6.78 9.36 35.87
C ILE A 232 -5.55 8.46 36.14
N ASN A 233 -4.36 9.05 36.23
CA ASN A 233 -3.14 8.28 36.51
C ASN A 233 -3.13 7.71 37.94
N ASN A 234 -3.66 8.45 38.92
CA ASN A 234 -3.77 7.97 40.30
C ASN A 234 -4.77 6.82 40.41
N ILE A 235 -5.89 6.86 39.70
CA ILE A 235 -6.87 5.76 39.64
C ILE A 235 -6.25 4.52 38.96
N LYS A 236 -5.42 4.70 37.92
CA LYS A 236 -4.76 3.59 37.22
C LYS A 236 -3.60 2.96 37.99
N LYS A 237 -2.90 3.73 38.84
CA LYS A 237 -1.65 3.30 39.47
C LYS A 237 -1.79 2.01 40.31
N PRO A 238 -2.85 1.81 41.10
CA PRO A 238 -3.07 0.56 41.85
C PRO A 238 -3.29 -0.66 40.95
N HIS A 239 -3.84 -0.48 39.74
CA HIS A 239 -4.21 -1.55 38.81
C HIS A 239 -3.30 -1.60 37.57
N LYS A 240 -2.05 -1.16 37.74
CA LYS A 240 -1.15 -0.91 36.60
C LYS A 240 -0.89 -2.19 35.80
N GLU A 241 -0.72 -3.33 36.47
CA GLU A 241 -0.41 -4.60 35.82
C GLU A 241 -1.59 -5.12 35.00
N GLU A 242 -2.81 -5.02 35.53
CA GLU A 242 -4.05 -5.40 34.87
C GLU A 242 -4.30 -4.51 33.65
N PHE A 243 -4.08 -3.20 33.77
CA PHE A 243 -4.15 -2.28 32.63
C PHE A 243 -3.08 -2.54 31.57
N GLU A 244 -1.87 -2.94 31.94
CA GLU A 244 -0.81 -3.32 31.00
C GLU A 244 -1.16 -4.63 30.27
N LYS A 245 -1.69 -5.63 30.98
CA LYS A 245 -2.23 -6.87 30.39
C LYS A 245 -3.37 -6.57 29.42
N LEU A 246 -4.34 -5.77 29.85
CA LEU A 246 -5.48 -5.36 29.02
C LEU A 246 -5.01 -4.67 27.73
N LYS A 247 -4.10 -3.69 27.85
CA LYS A 247 -3.53 -2.97 26.69
C LYS A 247 -2.78 -3.91 25.74
N LYS A 248 -2.03 -4.88 26.27
CA LYS A 248 -1.31 -5.88 25.46
C LYS A 248 -2.30 -6.75 24.69
N TRP A 249 -3.37 -7.21 25.33
CA TRP A 249 -4.39 -8.02 24.69
C TRP A 249 -5.19 -7.21 23.67
N GLU A 250 -5.65 -6.01 23.99
CA GLU A 250 -6.35 -5.14 23.04
C GLU A 250 -5.53 -4.83 21.78
N LYS A 251 -4.21 -4.59 21.95
CA LYS A 251 -3.29 -4.41 20.82
C LYS A 251 -3.17 -5.67 19.97
N GLU A 252 -3.05 -6.83 20.60
CA GLU A 252 -2.98 -8.12 19.90
C GLU A 252 -4.31 -8.45 19.21
N SER A 253 -5.45 -8.12 19.82
CA SER A 253 -6.79 -8.22 19.22
C SER A 253 -6.86 -7.40 17.94
N SER A 254 -6.48 -6.12 18.02
CA SER A 254 -6.46 -5.20 16.87
C SER A 254 -5.50 -5.68 15.78
N ARG A 255 -4.38 -6.30 16.15
CA ARG A 255 -3.40 -6.86 15.21
C ARG A 255 -3.92 -8.09 14.47
N ILE A 256 -4.76 -8.89 15.11
CA ILE A 256 -5.35 -10.13 14.57
C ILE A 256 -6.67 -9.83 13.84
N GLN A 257 -7.36 -8.75 14.18
CA GLN A 257 -8.57 -8.30 13.51
C GLN A 257 -8.34 -8.16 12.00
N GLY A 258 -9.13 -8.86 11.19
CA GLY A 258 -8.97 -8.87 9.73
C GLY A 258 -7.95 -9.87 9.20
N LYS A 259 -7.34 -10.71 10.05
CA LYS A 259 -6.44 -11.82 9.69
C LYS A 259 -7.09 -13.19 9.87
N GLU A 260 -8.40 -13.25 9.77
CA GLU A 260 -9.16 -14.51 9.85
C GLU A 260 -8.91 -15.41 8.63
N HIS A 261 -8.25 -14.87 7.60
CA HIS A 261 -7.93 -15.57 6.37
C HIS A 261 -6.44 -15.51 6.06
N VAL A 262 -5.88 -16.63 5.62
CA VAL A 262 -4.51 -16.77 5.13
C VAL A 262 -4.56 -17.10 3.64
N TYR A 263 -3.65 -16.51 2.91
CA TYR A 263 -3.44 -16.81 1.50
C TYR A 263 -2.41 -17.92 1.35
N VAL A 264 -2.86 -19.13 1.05
CA VAL A 264 -1.98 -20.27 0.77
C VAL A 264 -1.68 -20.31 -0.72
N ALA A 265 -0.43 -20.66 -1.08
CA ALA A 265 -0.04 -20.83 -2.47
C ALA A 265 -0.93 -21.88 -3.14
N ASP A 266 -1.44 -21.55 -4.33
CA ASP A 266 -2.27 -22.45 -5.12
C ASP A 266 -1.37 -23.52 -5.77
N VAL A 267 -1.21 -24.65 -5.08
CA VAL A 267 -0.31 -25.74 -5.46
C VAL A 267 -0.81 -26.48 -6.72
N GLU A 268 -2.11 -26.45 -6.99
CA GLU A 268 -2.70 -27.13 -8.16
C GLU A 268 -2.29 -26.45 -9.47
N LEU A 269 -2.29 -25.11 -9.48
CA LEU A 269 -1.84 -24.33 -10.63
C LEU A 269 -0.31 -24.47 -10.85
N ASP A 270 0.45 -24.64 -9.77
CA ASP A 270 1.89 -24.90 -9.81
C ASP A 270 2.22 -26.31 -10.34
N GLN A 271 1.41 -27.33 -9.99
CA GLN A 271 1.51 -28.67 -10.58
C GLN A 271 1.21 -28.65 -12.07
N LEU A 272 0.16 -27.93 -12.49
CA LEU A 272 -0.21 -27.80 -13.91
C LEU A 272 0.89 -27.08 -14.71
N MET A 273 1.44 -25.99 -14.19
CA MET A 273 2.58 -25.30 -14.81
C MET A 273 3.86 -26.12 -14.82
N THR A 274 4.09 -26.94 -13.78
CA THR A 274 5.22 -27.88 -13.74
C THR A 274 5.07 -28.95 -14.81
N CYS A 275 3.87 -29.50 -15.02
CA CYS A 275 3.60 -30.42 -16.13
C CYS A 275 3.91 -29.78 -17.49
N PHE A 276 3.52 -28.52 -17.72
CA PHE A 276 3.86 -27.80 -18.95
C PHE A 276 5.36 -27.56 -19.11
N ARG A 277 6.06 -27.15 -18.04
CA ARG A 277 7.52 -26.93 -18.05
C ARG A 277 8.29 -28.22 -18.32
N MET A 278 7.89 -29.32 -17.69
CA MET A 278 8.49 -30.65 -17.91
C MET A 278 8.20 -31.15 -19.33
N SER A 279 6.97 -30.96 -19.83
CA SER A 279 6.62 -31.31 -21.21
C SER A 279 7.46 -30.51 -22.21
N PHE A 280 7.62 -29.20 -21.98
CA PHE A 280 8.47 -28.36 -22.82
C PHE A 280 9.94 -28.76 -22.76
N ALA A 281 10.49 -29.06 -21.57
CA ALA A 281 11.86 -29.53 -21.40
C ALA A 281 12.09 -30.91 -22.07
N ASN A 282 11.09 -31.78 -22.06
CA ASN A 282 11.12 -33.06 -22.76
C ASN A 282 11.07 -32.87 -24.28
N LEU A 283 10.19 -32.00 -24.79
CA LEU A 283 10.13 -31.65 -26.21
C LEU A 283 11.43 -31.01 -26.69
N TYR A 284 12.03 -30.16 -25.86
CA TYR A 284 13.35 -29.58 -26.08
C TYR A 284 14.43 -30.66 -26.22
N SER A 285 14.51 -31.56 -25.24
CA SER A 285 15.50 -32.64 -25.24
C SER A 285 15.29 -33.61 -26.41
N PHE A 286 14.04 -33.87 -26.77
CA PHE A 286 13.67 -34.65 -27.93
C PHE A 286 14.09 -33.96 -29.24
N PHE A 287 13.83 -32.66 -29.38
CA PHE A 287 14.25 -31.90 -30.55
C PHE A 287 15.77 -31.88 -30.71
N LEU A 288 16.52 -31.64 -29.63
CA LEU A 288 17.98 -31.70 -29.67
C LEU A 288 18.50 -33.08 -30.06
N SER A 289 17.96 -34.14 -29.46
CA SER A 289 18.42 -35.51 -29.72
C SER A 289 18.09 -35.98 -31.13
N GLN A 290 16.87 -35.75 -31.59
CA GLN A 290 16.38 -36.33 -32.84
C GLN A 290 16.58 -35.43 -34.06
N CYS A 291 16.45 -34.11 -33.91
CA CYS A 291 16.55 -33.17 -35.04
C CYS A 291 17.95 -32.55 -35.16
N LEU A 292 18.71 -32.47 -34.07
CA LEU A 292 20.01 -31.79 -34.03
C LEU A 292 21.14 -32.72 -33.60
N ASN A 293 21.05 -34.02 -33.90
CA ASN A 293 22.12 -35.01 -33.70
C ASN A 293 22.74 -35.02 -32.28
N ASN A 294 21.90 -34.98 -31.24
CA ASN A 294 22.34 -34.97 -29.83
C ASN A 294 23.21 -33.75 -29.43
N GLU A 295 23.00 -32.60 -30.08
CA GLU A 295 23.61 -31.33 -29.67
C GLU A 295 23.34 -31.03 -28.19
N LYS A 296 24.39 -30.62 -27.47
CA LYS A 296 24.28 -30.15 -26.08
C LYS A 296 24.17 -28.64 -26.08
N MET A 297 22.95 -28.15 -25.97
CA MET A 297 22.64 -26.72 -25.93
C MET A 297 21.93 -26.37 -24.63
N GLU A 298 22.03 -25.12 -24.18
CA GLU A 298 21.18 -24.59 -23.12
C GLU A 298 19.82 -24.15 -23.70
N ILE A 299 18.74 -24.32 -22.92
CA ILE A 299 17.38 -23.96 -23.34
C ILE A 299 17.30 -22.49 -23.77
N GLN A 300 18.01 -21.60 -23.07
CA GLN A 300 18.05 -20.18 -23.40
C GLN A 300 18.62 -19.94 -24.80
N THR A 301 19.73 -20.59 -25.14
CA THR A 301 20.36 -20.47 -26.45
C THR A 301 19.44 -20.95 -27.56
N LEU A 302 18.76 -22.09 -27.38
CA LEU A 302 17.79 -22.58 -28.38
C LEU A 302 16.61 -21.64 -28.58
N ILE A 303 16.07 -21.08 -27.50
CA ILE A 303 14.97 -20.11 -27.58
C ILE A 303 15.41 -18.88 -28.38
N GLN A 304 16.58 -18.32 -28.03
CA GLN A 304 17.09 -17.09 -28.65
C GLN A 304 17.49 -17.30 -30.11
N SER A 305 18.16 -18.41 -30.42
CA SER A 305 18.66 -18.68 -31.76
C SER A 305 17.60 -19.23 -32.71
N PHE A 306 16.63 -20.03 -32.23
CA PHE A 306 15.66 -20.71 -33.11
C PHE A 306 14.21 -20.28 -32.86
N PHE A 307 13.69 -20.33 -31.63
CA PHE A 307 12.25 -20.09 -31.39
C PHE A 307 11.86 -18.61 -31.49
N MET A 308 12.81 -17.69 -31.37
CA MET A 308 12.61 -16.26 -31.58
C MET A 308 12.82 -15.81 -33.02
N LEU A 309 13.13 -16.73 -33.96
CA LEU A 309 13.24 -16.39 -35.37
C LEU A 309 11.89 -15.92 -35.90
N SER A 310 11.91 -14.79 -36.61
CA SER A 310 10.73 -14.27 -37.30
C SER A 310 10.41 -15.15 -38.50
N GLY A 311 9.13 -15.38 -38.78
CA GLY A 311 8.72 -16.22 -39.90
C GLY A 311 7.31 -15.90 -40.41
N THR A 312 6.95 -16.49 -41.53
CA THR A 312 5.60 -16.40 -42.10
C THR A 312 4.96 -17.77 -42.14
N ILE A 313 3.64 -17.81 -41.98
CA ILE A 313 2.84 -19.02 -42.09
C ILE A 313 1.91 -18.85 -43.28
N THR A 314 1.97 -19.78 -44.22
CA THR A 314 1.04 -19.85 -45.34
C THR A 314 0.22 -21.13 -45.20
N GLU A 315 -1.10 -21.00 -45.22
CA GLU A 315 -2.00 -22.13 -45.06
C GLU A 315 -2.80 -22.35 -46.35
N THR A 316 -2.77 -23.58 -46.85
CA THR A 316 -3.57 -24.02 -48.00
C THR A 316 -4.66 -24.99 -47.51
N GLU A 317 -5.45 -25.55 -48.43
CA GLU A 317 -6.45 -26.56 -48.09
C GLU A 317 -5.81 -27.85 -47.54
N THR A 318 -4.62 -28.20 -48.01
CA THR A 318 -3.93 -29.47 -47.71
C THR A 318 -2.69 -29.32 -46.86
N GLU A 319 -2.07 -28.13 -46.80
CA GLU A 319 -0.75 -27.94 -46.21
C GLU A 319 -0.68 -26.67 -45.35
N ARG A 320 0.22 -26.69 -44.37
CA ARG A 320 0.60 -25.53 -43.57
C ARG A 320 2.11 -25.36 -43.64
N ILE A 321 2.53 -24.33 -44.36
CA ILE A 321 3.93 -24.05 -44.66
C ILE A 321 4.43 -22.98 -43.70
N ILE A 322 5.44 -23.31 -42.91
CA ILE A 322 6.10 -22.43 -41.95
C ILE A 322 7.46 -22.05 -42.54
N LYS A 323 7.62 -20.76 -42.86
CA LYS A 323 8.86 -20.21 -43.42
C LYS A 323 9.57 -19.35 -42.38
N LEU A 324 10.73 -19.80 -41.92
CA LEU A 324 11.54 -19.07 -40.94
C LEU A 324 12.53 -18.14 -41.64
N THR A 325 12.79 -16.97 -41.08
CA THR A 325 13.80 -16.04 -41.58
C THR A 325 15.15 -16.41 -40.97
N ARG A 326 16.18 -16.52 -41.81
CA ARG A 326 17.53 -16.84 -41.33
C ARG A 326 18.10 -15.69 -40.51
N ASN A 327 18.81 -16.02 -39.43
CA ASN A 327 19.63 -15.07 -38.69
C ASN A 327 21.05 -15.08 -39.27
N GLU A 328 21.39 -14.05 -40.05
CA GLU A 328 22.71 -13.92 -40.69
C GLU A 328 23.88 -13.80 -39.70
N LYS A 329 23.60 -13.41 -38.44
CA LYS A 329 24.62 -13.28 -37.40
C LYS A 329 25.07 -14.63 -36.80
N GLU A 330 24.30 -15.70 -37.02
CA GLU A 330 24.57 -17.02 -36.46
C GLU A 330 24.52 -18.11 -37.55
N PRO A 331 25.43 -18.08 -38.55
CA PRO A 331 25.37 -18.94 -39.73
C PRO A 331 25.45 -20.44 -39.38
N GLU A 332 26.34 -20.81 -38.45
CA GLU A 332 26.49 -22.21 -37.99
C GLU A 332 25.21 -22.75 -37.35
N MET A 333 24.51 -21.91 -36.58
CA MET A 333 23.25 -22.27 -35.93
C MET A 333 22.13 -22.43 -36.95
N MET A 334 22.09 -21.58 -37.99
CA MET A 334 21.11 -21.70 -39.08
C MET A 334 21.33 -22.96 -39.91
N GLU A 335 22.57 -23.39 -40.09
CA GLU A 335 22.91 -24.63 -40.79
C GLU A 335 22.45 -25.85 -40.00
N LYS A 336 22.71 -25.88 -38.68
CA LYS A 336 22.16 -26.89 -37.77
C LYS A 336 20.64 -26.92 -37.80
N LEU A 337 19.98 -25.76 -37.71
CA LEU A 337 18.53 -25.67 -37.79
C LEU A 337 18.02 -26.20 -39.15
N SER A 338 18.71 -25.91 -40.26
CA SER A 338 18.34 -26.41 -41.58
C SER A 338 18.28 -27.94 -41.64
N ILE A 339 19.26 -28.60 -41.02
CA ILE A 339 19.27 -30.07 -40.89
C ILE A 339 18.08 -30.52 -40.05
N GLY A 340 17.82 -29.86 -38.92
CA GLY A 340 16.67 -30.17 -38.07
C GLY A 340 15.32 -30.01 -38.76
N LEU A 341 15.14 -28.96 -39.57
CA LEU A 341 13.90 -28.77 -40.34
C LEU A 341 13.67 -29.89 -41.36
N ASN A 342 14.74 -30.39 -41.99
CA ASN A 342 14.64 -31.53 -42.91
C ASN A 342 14.21 -32.81 -42.18
N VAL A 343 14.74 -33.05 -40.99
CA VAL A 343 14.31 -34.17 -40.13
C VAL A 343 12.82 -34.01 -39.76
N LEU A 344 12.39 -32.83 -39.33
CA LEU A 344 10.98 -32.57 -39.00
C LEU A 344 10.05 -32.82 -40.19
N ASN A 345 10.45 -32.40 -41.39
CA ASN A 345 9.68 -32.66 -42.62
C ASN A 345 9.59 -34.15 -42.93
N SER A 346 10.63 -34.94 -42.63
CA SER A 346 10.61 -36.40 -42.84
C SER A 346 9.55 -37.13 -42.00
N TRP A 347 9.13 -36.54 -40.88
CA TRP A 347 8.14 -37.13 -39.98
C TRP A 347 6.70 -37.02 -40.47
N ASN A 348 6.45 -36.31 -41.59
CA ASN A 348 5.12 -36.15 -42.17
C ASN A 348 4.06 -35.72 -41.15
N ILE A 349 4.40 -34.70 -40.35
CA ILE A 349 3.56 -34.19 -39.26
C ILE A 349 2.26 -33.64 -39.83
N ASN A 350 1.13 -34.13 -39.33
CA ASN A 350 -0.21 -33.69 -39.76
C ASN A 350 -0.94 -32.99 -38.62
N SER A 351 -1.73 -31.96 -38.95
CA SER A 351 -2.65 -31.34 -38.00
C SER A 351 -3.82 -32.27 -37.67
N VAL A 352 -4.58 -31.92 -36.63
CA VAL A 352 -5.88 -32.56 -36.32
C VAL A 352 -6.86 -32.43 -37.50
N SER A 353 -6.74 -31.35 -38.28
CA SER A 353 -7.47 -31.13 -39.54
C SER A 353 -6.87 -31.83 -40.76
N LYS A 354 -5.93 -32.77 -40.56
CA LYS A 354 -5.21 -33.55 -41.60
C LYS A 354 -4.35 -32.74 -42.58
N LYS A 355 -4.03 -31.48 -42.26
CA LYS A 355 -3.11 -30.68 -43.07
C LYS A 355 -1.67 -31.04 -42.76
N LYS A 356 -0.83 -31.19 -43.79
CA LYS A 356 0.59 -31.51 -43.62
C LYS A 356 1.40 -30.28 -43.24
N TYR A 357 2.24 -30.38 -42.22
CA TYR A 357 3.19 -29.33 -41.86
C TYR A 357 4.47 -29.45 -42.70
N ILE A 358 4.91 -28.31 -43.22
CA ILE A 358 6.17 -28.18 -43.97
C ILE A 358 6.95 -27.02 -43.37
N PHE A 359 8.20 -27.27 -43.01
CA PHE A 359 9.11 -26.29 -42.42
C PHE A 359 10.24 -25.97 -43.40
N CYS A 360 10.49 -24.70 -43.67
CA CYS A 360 11.62 -24.27 -44.49
C CYS A 360 12.10 -22.86 -44.11
N PHE A 361 13.20 -22.41 -44.68
CA PHE A 361 13.65 -21.02 -44.57
C PHE A 361 13.06 -20.16 -45.68
N ASN A 362 12.86 -18.87 -45.39
CA ASN A 362 12.66 -17.84 -46.42
C ASN A 362 13.91 -17.77 -47.30
N GLY A 363 13.73 -17.98 -48.60
CA GLY A 363 14.83 -18.11 -49.53
C GLY A 363 15.61 -16.81 -49.74
N ASN A 364 16.93 -16.91 -49.71
CA ASN A 364 17.71 -16.80 -50.94
C ASN A 364 19.00 -17.62 -50.85
N ARG A 365 19.09 -18.62 -51.75
CA ARG A 365 20.17 -19.59 -52.01
C ARG A 365 20.38 -20.71 -50.99
#